data_AF-A0A7J6IYT4-F1
#
_entry.id   AF-A0A7J6IYT4-F1
#
_cell.length_a   1.000
_cell.length_b   1.000
_cell.length_c   1.000
_cell.angle_alpha   90.00
_cell.angle_beta   90.00
_cell.angle_gamma   90.00
#
_symmetry.space_group_name_H-M   'P 1'
#
loop_
_entity.id
_entity.type
_entity.pdbx_description
1 polymer ?
#
loop_
_entity_poly.entity_id
_entity_poly.type
_entity_poly.pdbx_seq_one_letter_code
_entity_poly.pdbx_strand_id
1 'polypeptide(L)'
;MKSMKVAIIGAGASGLVTAKYLSQAKQYFGVPEIEIRIFEREKSIGGVYRHKVYEDAEMVSSKYLTAFSDFRVAKELPDFLPMEEYVRYLEAYCTKFGLWDLIETQTEIVQVLRLTQGNHRVFYKRHVDRRSGGDNEPRPEELSWDCDAVAICSGLNNIPSIPAIEGLENVSSVLHSSEVKSGRQFGKNTSVMILGAGETAMDLAHLAVTSNAREVVMCHKDGFYCAKKLTVLVFLVKSDRALPYLNEGHRATDLLSRIRAFVMNVELKDTGGRKIMTAPWPISFTKSGTAIFPRSERLDQKEATSKVLRPDLLVLATGYVRRFIFLGEGYPKPDDLNIRGIWRRGDVTAGFIGFVRPGIGAIPPLAELQAQLWVFNLLRHKYQQQIPSPSEYADSVAHYEIDYALKARGGHDFFKTKHGVEQESYAYQLALDMGAAPTFTFMRRQGFKAFLTWAMGSNFNSKFRLVGPWKWEKGALDIMRGELFDVVKQTGGGVFFTTYTLLPIIVLGVLTIVLHMIAGVLRLMGMEERAKVVLGSGNVPRREGDD
;
A
#
# COMPACT_ATOMS: atom_id res chain seq x y z
N MET A 1 -20.72 -4.86 31.32
CA MET A 1 -19.33 -4.65 30.89
C MET A 1 -19.18 -3.24 30.35
N LYS A 2 -18.09 -2.53 30.65
CA LYS A 2 -17.88 -1.16 30.20
C LYS A 2 -17.58 -1.12 28.69
N SER A 3 -18.31 -0.31 27.94
CA SER A 3 -18.08 -0.07 26.51
C SER A 3 -16.66 0.46 26.27
N MET A 4 -16.06 0.10 25.13
CA MET A 4 -14.75 0.58 24.70
C MET A 4 -14.88 1.85 23.86
N LYS A 5 -14.03 2.84 24.11
CA LYS A 5 -13.91 4.03 23.27
C LYS A 5 -12.67 3.96 22.38
N VAL A 6 -12.84 4.15 21.08
CA VAL A 6 -11.73 4.11 20.12
C VAL A 6 -11.71 5.36 19.25
N ALA A 7 -10.56 6.04 19.25
CA ALA A 7 -10.29 7.16 18.35
C ALA A 7 -9.63 6.64 17.06
N ILE A 8 -10.12 7.07 15.90
CA ILE A 8 -9.52 6.76 14.60
C ILE A 8 -9.04 8.08 13.98
N ILE A 9 -7.76 8.16 13.65
CA ILE A 9 -7.14 9.37 13.10
C ILE A 9 -7.06 9.24 11.58
N GLY A 10 -7.96 9.90 10.86
CA GLY A 10 -8.06 9.92 9.40
C GLY A 10 -9.16 9.02 8.85
N ALA A 11 -9.93 9.53 7.88
CA ALA A 11 -11.01 8.84 7.17
C ALA A 11 -10.60 8.46 5.73
N GLY A 12 -9.33 8.07 5.55
CA GLY A 12 -8.88 7.34 4.36
C GLY A 12 -9.31 5.85 4.41
N ALA A 13 -8.95 5.08 3.38
CA ALA A 13 -9.30 3.65 3.28
C ALA A 13 -9.03 2.85 4.57
N SER A 14 -7.88 3.06 5.21
CA SER A 14 -7.48 2.41 6.46
C SER A 14 -8.38 2.76 7.66
N GLY A 15 -8.79 4.03 7.78
CA GLY A 15 -9.69 4.47 8.85
C GLY A 15 -11.09 3.88 8.70
N LEU A 16 -11.61 3.88 7.47
CA LEU A 16 -12.94 3.36 7.15
C LEU A 16 -13.06 1.86 7.43
N VAL A 17 -12.09 1.05 7.01
CA VAL A 17 -12.11 -0.40 7.34
C VAL A 17 -11.93 -0.66 8.83
N THR A 18 -11.11 0.13 9.53
CA THR A 18 -10.94 0.00 10.98
C THR A 18 -12.25 0.28 11.70
N ALA A 19 -12.95 1.35 11.34
CA ALA A 19 -14.26 1.68 11.90
C ALA A 19 -15.29 0.57 11.64
N LYS A 20 -15.31 0.03 10.42
CA LYS A 20 -16.21 -1.05 10.03
C LYS A 20 -15.99 -2.32 10.85
N TYR A 21 -14.74 -2.73 11.13
CA TYR A 21 -14.49 -3.93 11.94
C TYR A 21 -14.77 -3.71 13.42
N LEU A 22 -14.54 -2.50 13.95
CA LEU A 22 -14.92 -2.13 15.31
C LEU A 22 -16.45 -2.09 15.47
N SER A 23 -17.19 -1.49 14.53
CA SER A 23 -18.65 -1.38 14.60
C SER A 23 -19.33 -2.75 14.53
N GLN A 24 -18.72 -3.69 13.79
CA GLN A 24 -19.20 -5.07 13.68
C GLN A 24 -18.80 -5.97 14.86
N ALA A 25 -17.94 -5.51 15.80
CA ALA A 25 -17.43 -6.36 16.87
C ALA A 25 -18.53 -7.00 17.72
N LYS A 26 -19.58 -6.24 18.06
CA LYS A 26 -20.75 -6.74 18.80
C LYS A 26 -21.45 -7.89 18.08
N GLN A 27 -21.64 -7.75 16.76
CA GLN A 27 -22.32 -8.76 15.94
C GLN A 27 -21.54 -10.08 15.85
N TYR A 28 -20.21 -9.99 15.70
CA TYR A 28 -19.38 -11.18 15.45
C TYR A 28 -18.86 -11.83 16.74
N PHE A 29 -18.75 -11.09 17.84
CA PHE A 29 -18.13 -11.58 19.08
C PHE A 29 -19.01 -11.45 20.33
N GLY A 30 -20.19 -10.82 20.25
CA GLY A 30 -21.06 -10.61 21.41
C GLY A 30 -20.50 -9.65 22.46
N VAL A 31 -19.48 -8.85 22.12
CA VAL A 31 -18.92 -7.81 23.00
C VAL A 31 -19.85 -6.60 23.09
N PRO A 32 -19.72 -5.74 24.12
CA PRO A 32 -20.41 -4.45 24.15
C PRO A 32 -20.12 -3.60 22.91
N GLU A 33 -21.07 -2.76 22.54
CA GLU A 33 -20.89 -1.78 21.48
C GLU A 33 -19.70 -0.86 21.76
N ILE A 34 -18.92 -0.56 20.72
CA ILE A 34 -17.72 0.27 20.81
C ILE A 34 -18.10 1.68 20.38
N GLU A 35 -17.80 2.66 21.22
CA GLU A 35 -17.94 4.08 20.89
C GLU A 35 -16.76 4.48 19.99
N ILE A 36 -17.04 4.81 18.73
CA ILE A 36 -16.03 5.08 17.70
C ILE A 36 -16.16 6.54 17.28
N ARG A 37 -15.04 7.24 17.17
CA ARG A 37 -14.97 8.57 16.52
C ARG A 37 -13.82 8.60 15.53
N ILE A 38 -14.11 9.04 14.31
CA ILE A 38 -13.12 9.21 13.24
C ILE A 38 -12.88 10.71 13.07
N PHE A 39 -11.64 11.13 13.28
CA PHE A 39 -11.22 12.53 13.13
C PHE A 39 -10.57 12.70 11.76
N GLU A 40 -11.24 13.42 10.85
CA GLU A 40 -10.74 13.70 9.50
C GLU A 40 -10.47 15.20 9.35
N ARG A 41 -9.23 15.55 9.03
CA ARG A 41 -8.81 16.95 8.90
C ARG A 41 -9.48 17.63 7.71
N GLU A 42 -9.65 16.91 6.60
CA GLU A 42 -10.17 17.46 5.37
C GLU A 42 -11.70 17.53 5.39
N LYS A 43 -12.30 18.24 4.42
CA LYS A 43 -13.76 18.41 4.30
C LYS A 43 -14.52 17.13 3.92
N SER A 44 -13.81 16.09 3.52
CA SER A 44 -14.42 14.83 3.06
C SER A 44 -13.43 13.66 3.17
N ILE A 45 -14.00 12.46 3.17
CA ILE A 45 -13.27 11.19 3.23
C ILE A 45 -12.37 10.95 2.00
N GLY A 46 -11.59 9.87 2.05
CA GLY A 46 -10.81 9.37 0.91
C GLY A 46 -9.32 9.71 1.00
N GLY A 47 -8.92 10.65 1.85
CA GLY A 47 -7.52 10.96 2.14
C GLY A 47 -6.70 11.23 0.87
N VAL A 48 -5.62 10.47 0.67
CA VAL A 48 -4.70 10.66 -0.48
C VAL A 48 -5.40 10.52 -1.84
N TYR A 49 -6.47 9.72 -1.92
CA TYR A 49 -7.20 9.44 -3.15
C TYR A 49 -8.14 10.58 -3.57
N ARG A 50 -8.40 11.55 -2.68
CA ARG A 50 -9.19 12.75 -2.99
C ARG A 50 -8.32 14.01 -2.96
N HIS A 51 -7.44 14.15 -1.96
CA HIS A 51 -6.78 15.43 -1.66
C HIS A 51 -5.34 15.51 -2.19
N LYS A 52 -4.71 14.37 -2.49
CA LYS A 52 -3.32 14.27 -2.98
C LYS A 52 -3.23 13.71 -4.40
N VAL A 53 -4.22 14.04 -5.23
CA VAL A 53 -4.32 13.63 -6.64
C VAL A 53 -3.91 14.76 -7.58
N TYR A 54 -3.59 14.38 -8.82
CA TYR A 54 -3.34 15.23 -9.98
C TYR A 54 -4.25 14.83 -11.14
N GLU A 55 -4.34 15.70 -12.15
CA GLU A 55 -5.06 15.47 -13.39
C GLU A 55 -4.73 14.11 -14.02
N ASP A 56 -5.76 13.40 -14.47
CA ASP A 56 -5.70 12.06 -15.05
C ASP A 56 -5.10 10.96 -14.16
N ALA A 57 -4.98 11.19 -12.85
CA ALA A 57 -4.55 10.17 -11.90
C ALA A 57 -5.56 9.01 -11.84
N GLU A 58 -5.03 7.80 -11.83
CA GLU A 58 -5.78 6.56 -11.73
C GLU A 58 -5.06 5.57 -10.81
N MET A 59 -5.79 4.58 -10.32
CA MET A 59 -5.22 3.51 -9.51
C MET A 59 -4.15 2.75 -10.31
N VAL A 60 -3.05 2.43 -9.63
CA VAL A 60 -1.99 1.57 -10.18
C VAL A 60 -2.35 0.09 -10.06
N SER A 61 -3.17 -0.27 -9.08
CA SER A 61 -3.66 -1.64 -8.88
C SER A 61 -5.05 -1.81 -9.50
N SER A 62 -5.33 -3.00 -10.03
CA SER A 62 -6.65 -3.35 -10.55
C SER A 62 -7.73 -3.26 -9.45
N LYS A 63 -8.98 -2.98 -9.83
CA LYS A 63 -10.15 -2.99 -8.96
C LYS A 63 -10.34 -4.31 -8.24
N TYR A 64 -10.00 -5.44 -8.88
CA TYR A 64 -10.12 -6.76 -8.28
C TYR A 64 -9.16 -6.97 -7.11
N LEU A 65 -7.99 -6.32 -7.18
CA LEU A 65 -6.95 -6.34 -6.15
C LEU A 65 -7.17 -5.28 -5.08
N THR A 66 -7.68 -4.11 -5.45
CA THR A 66 -7.77 -2.94 -4.57
C THR A 66 -9.02 -2.95 -3.69
N ALA A 67 -10.11 -3.55 -4.18
CA ALA A 67 -11.37 -3.61 -3.46
C ALA A 67 -11.25 -4.47 -2.19
N PHE A 68 -11.94 -4.06 -1.14
CA PHE A 68 -12.04 -4.79 0.12
C PHE A 68 -12.65 -6.18 -0.08
N SER A 69 -12.32 -7.08 0.85
CA SER A 69 -12.63 -8.50 0.80
C SER A 69 -14.12 -8.79 0.67
N ASP A 70 -14.98 -7.90 1.16
CA ASP A 70 -16.44 -8.05 1.21
C ASP A 70 -17.25 -6.92 0.56
N PHE A 71 -16.61 -6.06 -0.23
CA PHE A 71 -17.29 -5.01 -0.97
C PHE A 71 -16.63 -4.77 -2.33
N ARG A 72 -17.35 -5.05 -3.42
CA ARG A 72 -16.78 -5.08 -4.77
C ARG A 72 -17.11 -3.82 -5.55
N VAL A 73 -16.24 -3.50 -6.50
CA VAL A 73 -16.41 -2.37 -7.43
C VAL A 73 -17.35 -2.81 -8.55
N ALA A 74 -18.14 -1.88 -9.11
CA ALA A 74 -19.03 -2.17 -10.22
C ALA A 74 -18.27 -2.79 -11.42
N LYS A 75 -18.93 -3.74 -12.11
CA LYS A 75 -18.30 -4.55 -13.17
C LYS A 75 -17.95 -3.71 -14.40
N GLU A 76 -18.75 -2.69 -14.68
CA GLU A 76 -18.71 -1.82 -15.85
C GLU A 76 -17.58 -0.80 -15.79
N LEU A 77 -17.09 -0.50 -14.58
CA LEU A 77 -15.97 0.42 -14.38
C LEU A 77 -14.65 -0.18 -14.90
N PRO A 78 -13.69 0.65 -15.35
CA PRO A 78 -12.40 0.17 -15.83
C PRO A 78 -11.63 -0.60 -14.75
N ASP A 79 -10.74 -1.49 -15.16
CA ASP A 79 -9.92 -2.27 -14.22
C ASP A 79 -9.03 -1.38 -13.37
N PHE A 80 -8.49 -0.31 -13.94
CA PHE A 80 -7.74 0.72 -13.22
C PHE A 80 -8.65 1.94 -13.05
N LEU A 81 -9.10 2.17 -11.81
CA LEU A 81 -10.10 3.18 -11.54
C LEU A 81 -9.51 4.58 -11.60
N PRO A 82 -10.16 5.54 -12.28
CA PRO A 82 -9.92 6.96 -12.02
C PRO A 82 -10.06 7.24 -10.51
N MET A 83 -9.28 8.19 -10.00
CA MET A 83 -9.25 8.46 -8.56
C MET A 83 -10.64 8.80 -7.98
N GLU A 84 -11.45 9.57 -8.70
CA GLU A 84 -12.81 9.93 -8.25
C GLU A 84 -13.73 8.70 -8.14
N GLU A 85 -13.62 7.72 -9.06
CA GLU A 85 -14.40 6.48 -8.98
C GLU A 85 -13.98 5.62 -7.78
N TYR A 86 -12.69 5.62 -7.43
CA TYR A 86 -12.24 4.95 -6.21
C TYR A 86 -12.77 5.66 -4.95
N VAL A 87 -12.87 6.99 -4.96
CA VAL A 87 -13.47 7.71 -3.83
C VAL A 87 -14.98 7.42 -3.74
N ARG A 88 -15.71 7.40 -4.85
CA ARG A 88 -17.12 6.96 -4.87
C ARG A 88 -17.31 5.55 -4.31
N TYR A 89 -16.38 4.65 -4.60
CA TYR A 89 -16.37 3.32 -3.99
C TYR A 89 -16.23 3.38 -2.45
N LEU A 90 -15.37 4.25 -1.91
CA LEU A 90 -15.24 4.45 -0.47
C LEU A 90 -16.47 5.12 0.16
N GLU A 91 -17.12 6.04 -0.55
CA GLU A 91 -18.37 6.67 -0.13
C GLU A 91 -19.50 5.63 -0.09
N ALA A 92 -19.60 4.78 -1.12
CA ALA A 92 -20.54 3.66 -1.14
C ALA A 92 -20.26 2.64 -0.04
N TYR A 93 -18.99 2.41 0.31
CA TYR A 93 -18.59 1.60 1.46
C TYR A 93 -19.12 2.19 2.77
N CYS A 94 -18.94 3.50 2.98
CA CYS A 94 -19.46 4.18 4.17
C CYS A 94 -20.98 4.06 4.28
N THR A 95 -21.70 4.26 3.17
CA THR A 95 -23.17 4.08 3.12
C THR A 95 -23.57 2.64 3.41
N LYS A 96 -22.90 1.66 2.80
CA LYS A 96 -23.22 0.23 2.96
C LYS A 96 -23.07 -0.24 4.40
N PHE A 97 -22.07 0.26 5.11
CA PHE A 97 -21.71 -0.17 6.46
C PHE A 97 -22.08 0.85 7.56
N GLY A 98 -22.81 1.91 7.23
CA GLY A 98 -23.31 2.89 8.18
C GLY A 98 -22.21 3.67 8.91
N LEU A 99 -21.15 4.07 8.22
CA LEU A 99 -19.97 4.70 8.84
C LEU A 99 -20.06 6.22 8.96
N TRP A 100 -21.00 6.86 8.25
CA TRP A 100 -21.07 8.32 8.14
C TRP A 100 -21.19 9.04 9.49
N ASP A 101 -22.01 8.51 10.40
CA ASP A 101 -22.25 9.11 11.71
C ASP A 101 -21.03 9.03 12.64
N LEU A 102 -20.02 8.23 12.28
CA LEU A 102 -18.77 8.10 13.03
C LEU A 102 -17.72 9.14 12.59
N ILE A 103 -17.95 9.84 11.47
CA ILE A 103 -16.93 10.68 10.81
C ILE A 103 -17.13 12.15 11.15
N GLU A 104 -16.11 12.73 11.76
CA GLU A 104 -16.00 14.16 12.02
C GLU A 104 -15.01 14.76 11.04
N THR A 105 -15.50 15.29 9.92
CA THR A 105 -14.70 16.04 8.95
C THR A 105 -14.29 17.39 9.51
N GLN A 106 -13.33 18.04 8.84
CA GLN A 106 -12.76 19.33 9.26
C GLN A 106 -12.32 19.35 10.74
N THR A 107 -11.88 18.19 11.23
CA THR A 107 -11.49 17.97 12.62
C THR A 107 -10.05 17.44 12.65
N GLU A 108 -9.10 18.34 12.87
CA GLU A 108 -7.67 18.03 12.88
C GLU A 108 -7.19 17.57 14.25
N ILE A 109 -6.48 16.45 14.32
CA ILE A 109 -5.75 16.05 15.54
C ILE A 109 -4.49 16.90 15.69
N VAL A 110 -4.39 17.58 16.82
CA VAL A 110 -3.23 18.39 17.19
C VAL A 110 -2.23 17.57 17.99
N GLN A 111 -2.72 16.80 18.97
CA GLN A 111 -1.86 16.03 19.86
C GLN A 111 -2.58 14.81 20.41
N VAL A 112 -1.84 13.74 20.67
CA VAL A 112 -2.31 12.55 21.37
C VAL A 112 -1.34 12.24 22.50
N LEU A 113 -1.87 12.17 23.72
CA LEU A 113 -1.10 11.92 24.94
C LEU A 113 -1.55 10.62 25.62
N ARG A 114 -0.59 9.95 26.27
CA ARG A 114 -0.86 8.86 27.20
C ARG A 114 -1.32 9.41 28.54
N LEU A 115 -2.31 8.77 29.13
CA LEU A 115 -2.77 9.03 30.50
C LEU A 115 -2.20 7.97 31.45
N THR A 116 -2.20 8.28 32.75
CA THR A 116 -1.58 7.48 33.83
C THR A 116 -2.20 6.08 34.06
N GLN A 117 -3.24 5.71 33.30
CA GLN A 117 -3.91 4.39 33.35
C GLN A 117 -3.85 3.62 32.02
N GLY A 118 -2.97 4.01 31.09
CA GLY A 118 -2.84 3.37 29.77
C GLY A 118 -3.81 3.87 28.71
N ASN A 119 -4.84 4.62 29.12
CA ASN A 119 -5.77 5.35 28.25
C ASN A 119 -5.08 6.49 27.48
N HIS A 120 -5.81 7.07 26.55
CA HIS A 120 -5.31 8.12 25.67
C HIS A 120 -6.19 9.36 25.75
N ARG A 121 -5.57 10.53 25.57
CA ARG A 121 -6.27 11.80 25.36
C ARG A 121 -5.91 12.34 24.00
N VAL A 122 -6.93 12.56 23.18
CA VAL A 122 -6.81 13.13 21.84
C VAL A 122 -7.23 14.60 21.89
N PHE A 123 -6.34 15.50 21.54
CA PHE A 123 -6.60 16.93 21.37
C PHE A 123 -6.83 17.23 19.90
N TYR A 124 -7.91 17.96 19.59
CA TYR A 124 -8.31 18.23 18.22
C TYR A 124 -8.90 19.63 18.04
N LYS A 125 -8.79 20.14 16.81
CA LYS A 125 -9.35 21.41 16.35
C LYS A 125 -10.49 21.13 15.39
N ARG A 126 -11.67 21.68 15.66
CA ARG A 126 -12.81 21.59 14.74
C ARG A 126 -13.03 22.93 14.06
N HIS A 127 -13.06 22.94 12.72
CA HIS A 127 -13.55 24.10 11.98
C HIS A 127 -15.08 24.04 11.95
N VAL A 128 -15.72 24.98 12.63
CA VAL A 128 -17.17 25.14 12.62
C VAL A 128 -17.52 26.26 11.66
N ASP A 129 -18.22 25.93 10.56
CA ASP A 129 -18.85 26.94 9.72
C ASP A 129 -19.98 27.60 10.53
N ARG A 130 -19.71 28.73 11.16
CA ARG A 130 -20.74 29.52 11.84
C ARG A 130 -21.66 30.14 10.79
N ARG A 131 -22.72 29.43 10.40
CA ARG A 131 -23.90 30.03 9.78
C ARG A 131 -24.67 30.83 10.84
N SER A 132 -24.18 32.01 11.23
CA SER A 132 -24.96 33.12 11.81
C SER A 132 -24.06 34.31 12.13
N GLY A 133 -24.03 35.30 11.23
CA GLY A 133 -24.09 36.74 11.55
C GLY A 133 -23.02 37.36 12.46
N GLY A 134 -21.73 37.21 12.15
CA GLY A 134 -20.70 38.09 12.73
C GLY A 134 -19.39 38.00 11.97
N ASP A 135 -18.79 39.16 11.67
CA ASP A 135 -17.55 39.36 10.87
C ASP A 135 -16.25 38.82 11.51
N ASN A 136 -16.32 37.77 12.32
CA ASN A 136 -15.15 37.13 12.90
C ASN A 136 -14.86 35.82 12.16
N GLU A 137 -13.65 35.69 11.61
CA GLU A 137 -13.16 34.46 10.98
C GLU A 137 -13.39 33.23 11.88
N PRO A 138 -13.66 32.05 11.27
CA PRO A 138 -13.88 30.81 12.02
C PRO A 138 -12.67 30.48 12.90
N ARG A 139 -12.81 30.71 14.21
CA ARG A 139 -11.77 30.38 15.18
C ARG A 139 -11.92 28.90 15.56
N PRO A 140 -10.89 28.06 15.35
CA PRO A 140 -10.97 26.64 15.69
C PRO A 140 -11.14 26.47 17.21
N GLU A 141 -12.10 25.65 17.61
CA GLU A 141 -12.27 25.24 19.01
C GLU A 141 -11.30 24.11 19.34
N GLU A 142 -10.45 24.30 20.34
CA GLU A 142 -9.56 23.24 20.86
C GLU A 142 -10.33 22.39 21.86
N LEU A 143 -10.51 21.12 21.52
CA LEU A 143 -11.28 20.15 22.28
C LEU A 143 -10.40 18.94 22.62
N SER A 144 -10.83 18.16 23.62
CA SER A 144 -10.17 16.90 23.97
C SER A 144 -11.18 15.77 24.14
N TRP A 145 -10.76 14.56 23.82
CA TRP A 145 -11.55 13.34 24.05
C TRP A 145 -10.67 12.22 24.59
N ASP A 146 -11.15 11.56 25.64
CA ASP A 146 -10.47 10.44 26.27
C ASP A 146 -10.99 9.12 25.68
N CYS A 147 -10.07 8.24 25.31
CA CYS A 147 -10.38 6.94 24.73
C CYS A 147 -9.50 5.82 25.29
N ASP A 148 -9.97 4.57 25.16
CA ASP A 148 -9.24 3.39 25.61
C ASP A 148 -8.18 2.94 24.58
N ALA A 149 -8.39 3.26 23.30
CA ALA A 149 -7.47 2.94 22.22
C ALA A 149 -7.49 3.99 21.10
N VAL A 150 -6.41 4.03 20.32
CA VAL A 150 -6.25 4.89 19.15
C VAL A 150 -5.76 4.08 17.94
N ALA A 151 -6.48 4.19 16.82
CA ALA A 151 -6.03 3.74 15.51
C ALA A 151 -5.49 4.93 14.73
N ILE A 152 -4.19 4.92 14.48
CA ILE A 152 -3.51 5.86 13.61
C ILE A 152 -3.78 5.38 12.18
N CYS A 153 -4.52 6.18 11.40
CA CYS A 153 -4.89 5.90 10.00
C CYS A 153 -4.58 7.11 9.10
N SER A 154 -3.66 7.99 9.55
CA SER A 154 -3.36 9.27 8.90
C SER A 154 -2.68 9.12 7.54
N GLY A 155 -2.18 7.92 7.22
CA GLY A 155 -1.34 7.66 6.06
C GLY A 155 0.08 8.25 6.20
N LEU A 156 0.93 7.91 5.22
CA LEU A 156 2.35 8.30 5.16
C LEU A 156 2.64 9.51 4.26
N ASN A 157 1.66 9.96 3.49
CA ASN A 157 1.85 10.95 2.42
C ASN A 157 1.44 12.38 2.85
N ASN A 158 1.80 12.77 4.07
CA ASN A 158 1.34 14.04 4.66
C ASN A 158 2.42 15.12 4.69
N ILE A 159 3.68 14.76 4.99
CA ILE A 159 4.80 15.71 5.12
C ILE A 159 5.72 15.54 3.92
N PRO A 160 5.75 16.50 2.96
CA PRO A 160 6.67 16.49 1.83
C PRO A 160 8.13 16.28 2.25
N SER A 161 8.85 15.41 1.52
CA SER A 161 10.28 15.19 1.77
C SER A 161 11.10 16.12 0.88
N ILE A 162 11.44 17.31 1.37
CA ILE A 162 12.26 18.27 0.60
C ILE A 162 13.74 17.94 0.78
N PRO A 163 14.49 17.61 -0.28
CA PRO A 163 15.92 17.32 -0.18
C PRO A 163 16.73 18.59 0.07
N ALA A 164 17.76 18.50 0.91
CA ALA A 164 18.75 19.57 1.06
C ALA A 164 19.70 19.53 -0.15
N ILE A 165 19.47 20.42 -1.12
CA ILE A 165 20.32 20.62 -2.29
C ILE A 165 20.80 22.07 -2.26
N GLU A 166 22.12 22.27 -2.34
CA GLU A 166 22.69 23.62 -2.30
C GLU A 166 22.17 24.47 -3.47
N GLY A 167 21.70 25.68 -3.19
CA GLY A 167 21.21 26.61 -4.19
C GLY A 167 19.81 26.33 -4.74
N LEU A 168 19.05 25.40 -4.15
CA LEU A 168 17.67 25.07 -4.54
C LEU A 168 16.77 26.32 -4.59
N GLU A 169 16.99 27.27 -3.69
CA GLU A 169 16.32 28.57 -3.61
C GLU A 169 16.59 29.49 -4.82
N ASN A 170 17.63 29.22 -5.62
CA ASN A 170 17.94 29.98 -6.83
C ASN A 170 17.10 29.52 -8.04
N VAL A 171 16.32 28.44 -7.91
CA VAL A 171 15.42 27.98 -8.96
C VAL A 171 14.15 28.80 -8.95
N SER A 172 13.72 29.28 -10.12
CA SER A 172 12.60 30.23 -10.27
C SER A 172 11.29 29.77 -9.60
N SER A 173 10.97 28.48 -9.70
CA SER A 173 9.79 27.89 -9.10
C SER A 173 10.08 26.45 -8.69
N VAL A 174 9.74 26.11 -7.45
CA VAL A 174 9.90 24.77 -6.89
C VAL A 174 8.57 24.31 -6.30
N LEU A 175 8.07 23.18 -6.78
CA LEU A 175 6.86 22.55 -6.26
C LEU A 175 7.18 21.15 -5.75
N HIS A 176 6.62 20.74 -4.63
CA HIS A 176 6.54 19.32 -4.31
C HIS A 176 5.45 18.64 -5.14
N SER A 177 5.59 17.35 -5.43
CA SER A 177 4.61 16.60 -6.21
C SER A 177 3.18 16.64 -5.66
N SER A 178 3.02 16.86 -4.36
CA SER A 178 1.71 17.04 -3.71
C SER A 178 0.95 18.30 -4.14
N GLU A 179 1.67 19.31 -4.62
CA GLU A 179 1.15 20.63 -5.02
C GLU A 179 0.80 20.68 -6.51
N VAL A 180 1.26 19.70 -7.30
CA VAL A 180 0.89 19.58 -8.71
C VAL A 180 -0.49 18.93 -8.81
N LYS A 181 -1.44 19.66 -9.38
CA LYS A 181 -2.85 19.26 -9.56
C LYS A 181 -3.25 19.18 -11.03
N SER A 182 -2.65 19.99 -11.89
CA SER A 182 -2.98 20.03 -13.31
C SER A 182 -1.75 20.26 -14.17
N GLY A 183 -1.81 19.76 -15.41
CA GLY A 183 -0.81 20.02 -16.44
C GLY A 183 -0.59 21.51 -16.73
N ARG A 184 -1.59 22.36 -16.45
CA ARG A 184 -1.49 23.82 -16.62
C ARG A 184 -0.39 24.44 -15.75
N GLN A 185 -0.10 23.86 -14.58
CA GLN A 185 0.93 24.37 -13.67
C GLN A 185 2.35 24.24 -14.24
N PHE A 186 2.58 23.36 -15.22
CA PHE A 186 3.88 23.26 -15.88
C PHE A 186 4.20 24.48 -16.76
N GLY A 187 3.18 25.24 -17.17
CA GLY A 187 3.33 26.35 -18.11
C GLY A 187 3.52 25.89 -19.56
N LYS A 188 3.47 26.84 -20.49
CA LYS A 188 3.74 26.59 -21.91
C LYS A 188 5.18 26.94 -22.23
N ASN A 189 5.84 26.11 -23.04
CA ASN A 189 7.21 26.36 -23.51
C ASN A 189 8.26 26.53 -22.39
N THR A 190 8.03 25.87 -21.25
CA THR A 190 8.90 25.87 -20.07
C THR A 190 9.86 24.68 -20.05
N SER A 191 11.02 24.81 -19.40
CA SER A 191 11.86 23.67 -19.02
C SER A 191 11.44 23.17 -17.63
N VAL A 192 11.00 21.91 -17.57
CA VAL A 192 10.53 21.25 -16.35
C VAL A 192 11.52 20.18 -15.94
N MET A 193 12.03 20.28 -14.71
CA MET A 193 12.88 19.25 -14.11
C MET A 193 12.15 18.55 -12.99
N ILE A 194 12.16 17.21 -12.98
CA ILE A 194 11.47 16.38 -11.99
C ILE A 194 12.52 15.57 -11.24
N LEU A 195 12.61 15.75 -9.92
CA LEU A 195 13.52 14.99 -9.06
C LEU A 195 12.83 13.74 -8.52
N GLY A 196 13.25 12.57 -8.99
CA GLY A 196 12.71 11.28 -8.58
C GLY A 196 12.30 10.41 -9.77
N ALA A 197 12.17 9.11 -9.49
CA ALA A 197 11.74 8.09 -10.47
C ALA A 197 10.69 7.13 -9.90
N GLY A 198 9.93 7.59 -8.89
CA GLY A 198 8.77 6.88 -8.35
C GLY A 198 7.53 7.03 -9.26
N GLU A 199 6.41 6.40 -8.87
CA GLU A 199 5.15 6.44 -9.63
C GLU A 199 4.72 7.86 -9.99
N THR A 200 4.62 8.71 -8.97
CA THR A 200 4.23 10.10 -9.14
C THR A 200 5.19 10.85 -10.07
N ALA A 201 6.49 10.56 -10.02
CA ALA A 201 7.44 11.21 -10.91
C ALA A 201 7.19 10.83 -12.38
N MET A 202 6.86 9.56 -12.66
CA MET A 202 6.54 9.08 -14.00
C MET A 202 5.25 9.72 -14.52
N ASP A 203 4.20 9.77 -13.71
CA ASP A 203 2.94 10.40 -14.09
C ASP A 203 3.10 11.91 -14.35
N LEU A 204 3.81 12.61 -13.46
CA LEU A 204 4.05 14.04 -13.63
C LEU A 204 4.96 14.33 -14.83
N ALA A 205 5.91 13.44 -15.15
CA ALA A 205 6.74 13.59 -16.35
C ALA A 205 5.93 13.38 -17.64
N HIS A 206 5.04 12.38 -17.64
CA HIS A 206 4.07 12.21 -18.71
C HIS A 206 3.16 13.43 -18.85
N LEU A 207 2.58 13.92 -17.75
CA LEU A 207 1.69 15.07 -17.75
C LEU A 207 2.42 16.34 -18.23
N ALA A 208 3.68 16.55 -17.83
CA ALA A 208 4.48 17.68 -18.30
C ALA A 208 4.76 17.63 -19.80
N VAL A 209 5.17 16.48 -20.35
CA VAL A 209 5.50 16.35 -21.78
C VAL A 209 4.25 16.45 -22.67
N THR A 210 3.09 16.02 -22.17
CA THR A 210 1.82 16.17 -22.89
C THR A 210 1.20 17.56 -22.74
N SER A 211 1.58 18.33 -21.72
CA SER A 211 1.08 19.69 -21.46
C SER A 211 1.85 20.81 -22.19
N ASN A 212 2.65 20.47 -23.21
CA ASN A 212 3.44 21.41 -24.02
C ASN A 212 4.57 22.13 -23.24
N ALA A 213 5.18 21.45 -22.26
CA ALA A 213 6.50 21.83 -21.79
C ALA A 213 7.50 21.72 -22.96
N ARG A 214 8.44 22.67 -23.06
CA ARG A 214 9.50 22.68 -24.10
C ARG A 214 10.48 21.53 -23.87
N GLU A 215 10.82 21.30 -22.61
CA GLU A 215 11.82 20.34 -22.18
C GLU A 215 11.39 19.70 -20.87
N VAL A 216 11.50 18.38 -20.78
CA VAL A 216 11.20 17.62 -19.55
C VAL A 216 12.41 16.75 -19.21
N VAL A 217 12.94 16.92 -17.99
CA VAL A 217 14.09 16.17 -17.48
C VAL A 217 13.72 15.43 -16.21
N MET A 218 13.88 14.11 -16.18
CA MET A 218 13.73 13.30 -14.97
C MET A 218 15.08 12.96 -14.36
N CYS A 219 15.27 13.30 -13.08
CA CYS A 219 16.52 13.02 -12.37
C CYS A 219 16.38 11.78 -11.49
N HIS A 220 17.35 10.87 -11.57
CA HIS A 220 17.36 9.64 -10.77
C HIS A 220 18.77 9.31 -10.24
N LYS A 221 18.84 8.56 -9.14
CA LYS A 221 20.10 8.13 -8.51
C LYS A 221 20.58 6.79 -9.06
N ASP A 222 19.73 5.77 -8.92
CA ASP A 222 20.12 4.35 -9.08
C ASP A 222 19.42 3.66 -10.27
N GLY A 223 18.80 4.44 -11.18
CA GLY A 223 17.97 3.90 -12.26
C GLY A 223 16.56 3.51 -11.83
N PHE A 224 15.80 2.95 -12.77
CA PHE A 224 14.45 2.47 -12.55
C PHE A 224 14.05 1.42 -13.58
N TYR A 225 13.10 0.56 -13.21
CA TYR A 225 12.37 -0.32 -14.12
C TYR A 225 10.93 0.14 -14.23
N CYS A 226 10.39 0.15 -15.45
CA CYS A 226 8.98 0.43 -15.73
C CYS A 226 8.36 -0.77 -16.46
N ALA A 227 7.11 -1.08 -16.15
CA ALA A 227 6.37 -2.19 -16.73
C ALA A 227 4.94 -1.74 -17.06
N LYS A 228 4.33 -2.38 -18.07
CA LYS A 228 3.00 -2.02 -18.58
C LYS A 228 1.90 -2.50 -17.64
N LYS A 229 0.85 -1.67 -17.45
CA LYS A 229 -0.40 -2.09 -16.81
C LYS A 229 -1.08 -3.16 -17.68
N LEU A 230 -1.13 -4.39 -17.20
CA LEU A 230 -1.76 -5.51 -17.91
C LEU A 230 -2.72 -6.23 -16.95
N THR A 231 -4.01 -6.25 -17.27
CA THR A 231 -5.03 -6.97 -16.48
C THR A 231 -4.72 -8.46 -16.35
N VAL A 232 -4.08 -9.05 -17.37
CA VAL A 232 -3.81 -10.49 -17.48
C VAL A 232 -2.51 -10.91 -16.76
N LEU A 233 -1.63 -9.96 -16.44
CA LEU A 233 -0.33 -10.22 -15.82
C LEU A 233 -0.29 -9.48 -14.47
N VAL A 234 -0.36 -10.25 -13.40
CA VAL A 234 -0.40 -9.79 -12.00
C VAL A 234 0.96 -9.23 -11.53
N PHE A 235 1.75 -8.56 -12.40
CA PHE A 235 3.11 -8.11 -12.11
C PHE A 235 3.40 -6.67 -12.56
N LEU A 236 4.10 -5.96 -11.65
CA LEU A 236 4.76 -4.66 -11.76
C LEU A 236 3.96 -3.56 -12.45
N VAL A 237 3.46 -2.62 -11.65
CA VAL A 237 2.86 -1.40 -12.18
C VAL A 237 3.71 -0.22 -11.79
N LYS A 238 4.49 0.26 -12.76
CA LYS A 238 4.76 1.69 -12.87
C LYS A 238 3.78 2.30 -13.87
N SER A 239 3.48 3.59 -13.77
CA SER A 239 2.81 4.28 -14.88
C SER A 239 3.59 4.08 -16.18
N ASP A 240 2.98 3.41 -17.15
CA ASP A 240 3.54 3.10 -18.47
C ASP A 240 3.37 4.26 -19.44
N ARG A 241 2.66 5.32 -19.03
CA ARG A 241 2.35 6.47 -19.87
C ARG A 241 3.59 7.27 -20.27
N ALA A 242 4.61 7.34 -19.40
CA ALA A 242 5.89 8.01 -19.68
C ALA A 242 6.85 7.19 -20.57
N LEU A 243 6.68 5.85 -20.64
CA LEU A 243 7.60 4.96 -21.33
C LEU A 243 7.84 5.31 -22.81
N PRO A 244 6.82 5.64 -23.62
CA PRO A 244 7.04 6.02 -25.01
C PRO A 244 8.00 7.21 -25.15
N TYR A 245 7.89 8.20 -24.28
CA TYR A 245 8.68 9.43 -24.32
C TYR A 245 10.10 9.24 -23.78
N LEU A 246 10.29 8.35 -22.81
CA LEU A 246 11.61 7.97 -22.29
C LEU A 246 12.42 7.18 -23.33
N ASN A 247 11.75 6.34 -24.12
CA ASN A 247 12.39 5.51 -25.14
C ASN A 247 12.59 6.24 -26.47
N GLU A 248 12.06 7.46 -26.62
CA GLU A 248 12.18 8.23 -27.87
C GLU A 248 13.65 8.43 -28.27
N GLY A 249 13.98 8.17 -29.54
CA GLY A 249 15.37 8.19 -30.04
C GLY A 249 16.23 6.96 -29.68
N HIS A 250 15.78 6.09 -28.78
CA HIS A 250 16.48 4.86 -28.37
C HIS A 250 15.73 3.58 -28.79
N ARG A 251 14.65 3.72 -29.57
CA ARG A 251 13.85 2.60 -30.05
C ARG A 251 14.63 1.83 -31.10
N ALA A 252 14.80 0.53 -30.87
CA ALA A 252 15.38 -0.36 -31.87
C ALA A 252 14.39 -0.52 -33.04
N THR A 253 14.78 -0.04 -34.22
CA THR A 253 13.95 -0.01 -35.43
C THR A 253 14.17 -1.22 -36.35
N ASP A 254 15.09 -2.10 -36.00
CA ASP A 254 15.43 -3.28 -36.78
C ASP A 254 14.29 -4.32 -36.81
N LEU A 255 14.34 -5.19 -37.82
CA LEU A 255 13.28 -6.18 -38.07
C LEU A 255 13.06 -7.13 -36.88
N LEU A 256 14.14 -7.56 -36.21
CA LEU A 256 14.05 -8.46 -35.05
C LEU A 256 13.40 -7.77 -33.86
N SER A 257 13.72 -6.50 -33.61
CA SER A 257 13.09 -5.70 -32.57
C SER A 257 11.61 -5.43 -32.84
N ARG A 258 11.21 -5.24 -34.11
CA ARG A 258 9.80 -5.13 -34.51
C ARG A 258 9.04 -6.44 -34.31
N ILE A 259 9.64 -7.57 -34.67
CA ILE A 259 9.10 -8.90 -34.40
C ILE A 259 8.98 -9.12 -32.89
N ARG A 260 10.01 -8.77 -32.12
CA ARG A 260 10.00 -8.89 -30.65
C ARG A 260 8.92 -8.01 -30.02
N ALA A 261 8.76 -6.77 -30.46
CA ALA A 261 7.73 -5.86 -29.97
C ALA A 261 6.32 -6.39 -30.29
N PHE A 262 6.13 -6.96 -31.48
CA PHE A 262 4.89 -7.64 -31.87
C PHE A 262 4.61 -8.86 -30.97
N VAL A 263 5.60 -9.73 -30.75
CA VAL A 263 5.48 -10.91 -29.88
C VAL A 263 5.22 -10.53 -28.42
N MET A 264 5.86 -9.47 -27.93
CA MET A 264 5.71 -8.95 -26.56
C MET A 264 4.49 -8.02 -26.38
N ASN A 265 3.70 -7.80 -27.44
CA ASN A 265 2.54 -6.90 -27.44
C ASN A 265 2.84 -5.48 -26.91
N VAL A 266 4.03 -4.95 -27.24
CA VAL A 266 4.46 -3.59 -26.89
C VAL A 266 4.11 -2.67 -28.04
N GLU A 267 3.06 -1.88 -27.88
CA GLU A 267 2.67 -0.85 -28.84
C GLU A 267 3.68 0.31 -28.83
N LEU A 268 4.25 0.62 -30.01
CA LEU A 268 5.13 1.77 -30.19
C LEU A 268 4.29 3.02 -30.44
N LYS A 269 4.01 3.79 -29.40
CA LYS A 269 3.25 5.06 -29.54
C LYS A 269 4.10 6.13 -30.20
N ASP A 270 3.54 6.81 -31.20
CA ASP A 270 4.14 8.02 -31.78
C ASP A 270 4.09 9.16 -30.76
N THR A 271 5.24 9.78 -30.51
CA THR A 271 5.41 10.87 -29.55
C THR A 271 5.42 12.24 -30.24
N GLY A 272 5.42 12.28 -31.57
CA GLY A 272 5.64 13.51 -32.35
C GLY A 272 7.04 14.09 -32.13
N GLY A 273 8.02 13.25 -31.83
CA GLY A 273 9.40 13.65 -31.52
C GLY A 273 9.60 14.24 -30.12
N ARG A 274 8.56 14.32 -29.30
CA ARG A 274 8.67 14.74 -27.89
C ARG A 274 9.32 13.64 -27.07
N LYS A 275 10.19 14.05 -26.14
CA LYS A 275 10.95 13.12 -25.32
C LYS A 275 11.09 13.60 -23.88
N ILE A 276 11.28 12.65 -22.98
CA ILE A 276 11.67 12.90 -21.60
C ILE A 276 13.14 12.50 -21.49
N MET A 277 14.02 13.46 -21.18
CA MET A 277 15.43 13.15 -20.92
C MET A 277 15.60 12.64 -19.50
N THR A 278 16.61 11.81 -19.27
CA THR A 278 17.01 11.44 -17.92
C THR A 278 18.33 12.09 -17.55
N ALA A 279 18.50 12.46 -16.29
CA ALA A 279 19.71 13.06 -15.75
C ALA A 279 20.10 12.38 -14.42
N PRO A 280 21.37 12.50 -13.99
CA PRO A 280 21.74 12.13 -12.63
C PRO A 280 21.02 13.01 -11.60
N TRP A 281 21.08 12.63 -10.34
CA TRP A 281 20.65 13.51 -9.26
C TRP A 281 21.53 14.77 -9.19
N PRO A 282 20.96 15.99 -9.17
CA PRO A 282 21.75 17.21 -9.10
C PRO A 282 22.47 17.35 -7.75
N ILE A 283 23.71 17.83 -7.78
CA ILE A 283 24.51 18.12 -6.57
C ILE A 283 24.13 19.48 -6.00
N SER A 284 23.98 20.48 -6.88
CA SER A 284 23.69 21.86 -6.50
C SER A 284 23.06 22.63 -7.67
N PHE A 285 22.58 23.83 -7.39
CA PHE A 285 22.15 24.81 -8.37
C PHE A 285 22.98 26.09 -8.23
N THR A 286 23.46 26.60 -9.36
CA THR A 286 24.18 27.89 -9.43
C THR A 286 23.29 29.08 -9.02
N LYS A 287 23.89 30.25 -8.80
CA LYS A 287 23.16 31.51 -8.56
C LYS A 287 22.16 31.87 -9.68
N SER A 288 22.38 31.38 -10.89
CA SER A 288 21.44 31.55 -12.01
C SER A 288 20.36 30.47 -12.10
N GLY A 289 20.29 29.54 -11.14
CA GLY A 289 19.33 28.43 -11.14
C GLY A 289 19.69 27.28 -12.10
N THR A 290 20.90 27.27 -12.66
CA THR A 290 21.38 26.17 -13.51
C THR A 290 21.77 24.97 -12.64
N ALA A 291 21.28 23.78 -12.99
CA ALA A 291 21.56 22.53 -12.29
C ALA A 291 23.00 22.03 -12.57
N ILE A 292 23.70 21.62 -11.51
CA ILE A 292 25.02 21.00 -11.56
C ILE A 292 24.87 19.51 -11.28
N PHE A 293 25.33 18.67 -12.21
CA PHE A 293 25.25 17.22 -12.11
C PHE A 293 26.63 16.60 -11.83
N PRO A 294 26.67 15.44 -11.13
CA PRO A 294 27.88 14.62 -11.10
C PRO A 294 28.21 14.13 -12.51
N ARG A 295 29.48 13.78 -12.71
CA ARG A 295 29.88 13.04 -13.92
C ARG A 295 29.16 11.70 -13.95
N SER A 296 28.54 11.38 -15.08
CA SER A 296 27.87 10.10 -15.31
C SER A 296 28.34 9.48 -16.62
N GLU A 297 28.57 8.17 -16.60
CA GLU A 297 28.92 7.37 -17.77
C GLU A 297 27.69 6.66 -18.36
N ARG A 298 26.51 6.88 -17.79
CA ARG A 298 25.27 6.24 -18.21
C ARG A 298 24.79 6.78 -19.55
N LEU A 299 24.53 5.88 -20.49
CA LEU A 299 24.05 6.23 -21.83
C LEU A 299 22.71 7.00 -21.79
N ASP A 300 21.80 6.63 -20.88
CA ASP A 300 20.49 7.29 -20.72
C ASP A 300 20.60 8.77 -20.27
N GLN A 301 21.75 9.16 -19.72
CA GLN A 301 21.97 10.50 -19.15
C GLN A 301 22.89 11.38 -20.01
N LYS A 302 23.48 10.82 -21.07
CA LYS A 302 24.47 11.51 -21.91
C LYS A 302 23.90 12.74 -22.60
N GLU A 303 22.64 12.70 -23.02
CA GLU A 303 22.00 13.85 -23.67
C GLU A 303 21.71 14.99 -22.69
N ALA A 304 21.19 14.68 -21.49
CA ALA A 304 20.90 15.71 -20.51
C ALA A 304 22.18 16.39 -20.01
N THR A 305 23.24 15.60 -19.78
CA THR A 305 24.52 16.09 -19.27
C THR A 305 25.35 16.86 -20.29
N SER A 306 25.03 16.77 -21.59
CA SER A 306 25.67 17.61 -22.63
C SER A 306 25.06 19.00 -22.77
N LYS A 307 23.95 19.28 -22.07
CA LYS A 307 23.23 20.55 -22.10
C LYS A 307 23.38 21.32 -20.80
N VAL A 308 23.31 22.64 -20.89
CA VAL A 308 23.17 23.52 -19.72
C VAL A 308 21.69 23.55 -19.33
N LEU A 309 21.34 22.84 -18.25
CA LEU A 309 19.95 22.72 -17.82
C LEU A 309 19.62 23.76 -16.73
N ARG A 310 18.78 24.74 -17.10
CA ARG A 310 18.20 25.72 -16.19
C ARG A 310 16.67 25.54 -16.19
N PRO A 311 16.09 24.82 -15.21
CA PRO A 311 14.66 24.62 -15.18
C PRO A 311 13.91 25.92 -14.82
N ASP A 312 12.82 26.17 -15.53
CA ASP A 312 11.85 27.20 -15.16
C ASP A 312 10.98 26.73 -13.99
N LEU A 313 10.74 25.41 -13.92
CA LEU A 313 10.02 24.74 -12.85
C LEU A 313 10.74 23.46 -12.43
N LEU A 314 10.97 23.32 -11.12
CA LEU A 314 11.47 22.10 -10.50
C LEU A 314 10.36 21.43 -9.70
N VAL A 315 10.11 20.16 -9.99
CA VAL A 315 9.13 19.34 -9.27
C VAL A 315 9.86 18.31 -8.42
N LEU A 316 9.70 18.41 -7.10
CA LEU A 316 10.24 17.48 -6.13
C LEU A 316 9.28 16.29 -6.00
N ALA A 317 9.53 15.23 -6.76
CA ALA A 317 8.85 13.94 -6.64
C ALA A 317 9.63 13.00 -5.69
N THR A 318 10.07 13.56 -4.57
CA THR A 318 11.01 13.00 -3.59
C THR A 318 10.34 12.18 -2.48
N GLY A 319 9.02 12.10 -2.49
CA GLY A 319 8.23 11.31 -1.54
C GLY A 319 7.92 12.07 -0.26
N TYR A 320 7.64 11.34 0.82
CA TYR A 320 7.14 11.91 2.07
C TYR A 320 7.89 11.36 3.28
N VAL A 321 7.92 12.13 4.36
CA VAL A 321 8.57 11.77 5.62
C VAL A 321 7.61 10.95 6.48
N ARG A 322 8.10 9.84 7.06
CA ARG A 322 7.34 8.99 8.00
C ARG A 322 7.41 9.53 9.43
N ARG A 323 6.76 10.67 9.70
CA ARG A 323 6.71 11.29 11.05
C ARG A 323 5.27 11.58 11.47
N PHE A 324 4.97 11.29 12.74
CA PHE A 324 3.67 11.56 13.37
C PHE A 324 3.84 12.65 14.43
N ILE A 325 3.88 13.91 13.99
CA ILE A 325 4.15 15.05 14.87
C ILE A 325 3.10 15.26 15.95
N PHE A 326 1.90 14.70 15.77
CA PHE A 326 0.81 14.77 16.74
C PHE A 326 0.92 13.71 17.86
N LEU A 327 1.82 12.72 17.76
CA LEU A 327 1.97 11.71 18.82
C LEU A 327 2.97 12.20 19.88
N GLY A 328 2.57 12.14 21.16
CA GLY A 328 3.46 12.46 22.28
C GLY A 328 4.56 11.42 22.53
N GLU A 329 5.48 11.73 23.46
CA GLU A 329 6.73 10.98 23.71
C GLU A 329 6.57 9.50 24.11
N GLY A 330 5.38 9.05 24.51
CA GLY A 330 5.10 7.66 24.89
C GLY A 330 4.68 6.71 23.75
N TYR A 331 4.45 7.24 22.55
CA TYR A 331 4.00 6.44 21.41
C TYR A 331 5.15 5.78 20.64
N PRO A 332 4.95 4.56 20.10
CA PRO A 332 5.95 3.91 19.27
C PRO A 332 6.16 4.70 17.96
N LYS A 333 7.42 4.74 17.52
CA LYS A 333 7.79 5.19 16.17
C LYS A 333 7.52 4.05 15.16
N PRO A 334 7.46 4.33 13.84
CA PRO A 334 7.30 3.29 12.83
C PRO A 334 8.24 2.08 12.97
N ASP A 335 9.48 2.31 13.40
CA ASP A 335 10.49 1.27 13.54
C ASP A 335 10.33 0.45 14.84
N ASP A 336 9.50 0.92 15.78
CA ASP A 336 9.18 0.21 17.05
C ASP A 336 7.97 -0.73 16.91
N LEU A 337 7.30 -0.75 15.74
CA LEU A 337 6.11 -1.55 15.45
C LEU A 337 6.48 -3.01 15.15
N ASN A 338 6.85 -3.72 16.20
CA ASN A 338 7.38 -5.08 16.13
C ASN A 338 6.32 -6.19 16.07
N ILE A 339 5.02 -5.87 16.00
CA ILE A 339 3.98 -6.84 15.64
C ILE A 339 3.40 -6.49 14.29
N ARG A 340 3.89 -7.18 13.25
CA ARG A 340 3.48 -7.07 11.85
C ARG A 340 3.51 -5.65 11.29
N GLY A 341 4.26 -4.72 11.89
CA GLY A 341 4.23 -3.30 11.53
C GLY A 341 2.93 -2.57 11.90
N ILE A 342 2.16 -3.11 12.85
CA ILE A 342 0.83 -2.59 13.24
C ILE A 342 0.86 -1.99 14.66
N TRP A 343 1.41 -2.69 15.66
CA TRP A 343 1.54 -2.15 17.02
C TRP A 343 2.85 -2.61 17.66
N ARG A 344 3.18 -2.01 18.81
CA ARG A 344 4.32 -2.41 19.63
C ARG A 344 3.88 -3.48 20.63
N ARG A 345 4.62 -4.58 20.73
CA ARG A 345 4.39 -5.66 21.70
C ARG A 345 4.20 -5.08 23.10
N GLY A 346 3.17 -5.56 23.80
CA GLY A 346 2.75 -5.03 25.11
C GLY A 346 1.87 -3.77 25.06
N ASP A 347 1.64 -3.19 23.88
CA ASP A 347 0.93 -1.92 23.72
C ASP A 347 -0.05 -1.97 22.53
N VAL A 348 -1.06 -2.83 22.62
CA VAL A 348 -2.08 -3.02 21.57
C VAL A 348 -3.05 -1.84 21.46
N THR A 349 -3.11 -0.95 22.46
CA THR A 349 -4.07 0.17 22.45
C THR A 349 -3.69 1.29 21.47
N ALA A 350 -2.48 1.26 20.88
CA ALA A 350 -2.08 2.14 19.80
C ALA A 350 -1.75 1.34 18.51
N GLY A 351 -2.69 1.32 17.56
CA GLY A 351 -2.56 0.61 16.28
C GLY A 351 -2.24 1.54 15.11
N PHE A 352 -1.36 1.11 14.22
CA PHE A 352 -0.96 1.81 13.00
C PHE A 352 -1.45 1.02 11.79
N ILE A 353 -2.49 1.52 11.13
CA ILE A 353 -3.16 0.81 10.04
C ILE A 353 -2.83 1.47 8.68
N GLY A 354 -2.38 0.69 7.71
CA GLY A 354 -2.06 1.15 6.34
C GLY A 354 -0.64 1.67 6.15
N PHE A 355 0.30 1.31 7.04
CA PHE A 355 1.69 1.79 6.99
C PHE A 355 2.67 0.85 6.29
N VAL A 356 2.24 -0.36 5.92
CA VAL A 356 3.01 -1.27 5.09
C VAL A 356 3.04 -0.81 3.63
N ARG A 357 4.11 -1.17 2.91
CA ARG A 357 4.24 -0.89 1.48
C ARG A 357 4.38 -2.22 0.72
N PRO A 358 3.31 -2.74 0.09
CA PRO A 358 3.46 -3.91 -0.76
C PRO A 358 4.38 -3.56 -1.93
N GLY A 359 5.36 -4.41 -2.21
CA GLY A 359 6.23 -4.25 -3.39
C GLY A 359 5.44 -4.40 -4.67
N ILE A 360 4.47 -5.32 -4.67
CA ILE A 360 3.46 -5.48 -5.71
C ILE A 360 2.10 -5.57 -5.02
N GLY A 361 1.22 -4.65 -5.41
CA GLY A 361 -0.22 -4.70 -5.13
C GLY A 361 -0.77 -3.50 -4.37
N ALA A 362 -1.75 -3.69 -3.48
CA ALA A 362 -2.62 -2.63 -2.98
C ALA A 362 -2.62 -2.50 -1.45
N ILE A 363 -2.48 -1.27 -0.96
CA ILE A 363 -2.53 -0.95 0.48
C ILE A 363 -3.93 -1.14 1.08
N PRO A 364 -5.04 -0.70 0.45
CA PRO A 364 -6.39 -0.84 1.02
C PRO A 364 -6.76 -2.25 1.53
N PRO A 365 -6.59 -3.34 0.75
CA PRO A 365 -6.92 -4.69 1.24
C PRO A 365 -5.94 -5.21 2.31
N LEU A 366 -4.69 -4.71 2.35
CA LEU A 366 -3.76 -5.02 3.44
C LEU A 366 -4.14 -4.27 4.71
N ALA A 367 -4.51 -3.00 4.60
CA ALA A 367 -5.02 -2.20 5.70
C ALA A 367 -6.30 -2.82 6.29
N GLU A 368 -7.13 -3.45 5.46
CA GLU A 368 -8.28 -4.22 5.90
C GLU A 368 -7.89 -5.39 6.82
N LEU A 369 -6.92 -6.22 6.43
CA LEU A 369 -6.44 -7.32 7.24
C LEU A 369 -5.68 -6.84 8.48
N GLN A 370 -4.91 -5.75 8.37
CA GLN A 370 -4.26 -5.11 9.53
C GLN A 370 -5.30 -4.63 10.55
N ALA A 371 -6.39 -4.01 10.08
CA ALA A 371 -7.49 -3.59 10.92
C ALA A 371 -8.18 -4.78 11.59
N GLN A 372 -8.47 -5.86 10.85
CA GLN A 372 -9.02 -7.09 11.45
C GLN A 372 -8.09 -7.65 12.53
N LEU A 373 -6.79 -7.80 12.25
CA LEU A 373 -5.85 -8.36 13.22
C LEU A 373 -5.73 -7.48 14.47
N TRP A 374 -5.63 -6.17 14.27
CA TRP A 374 -5.53 -5.22 15.38
C TRP A 374 -6.80 -5.21 16.22
N VAL A 375 -7.98 -5.11 15.59
CA VAL A 375 -9.27 -5.14 16.30
C VAL A 375 -9.43 -6.47 17.05
N PHE A 376 -9.09 -7.60 16.43
CA PHE A 376 -9.16 -8.91 17.08
C PHE A 376 -8.32 -8.94 18.35
N ASN A 377 -7.07 -8.49 18.30
CA ASN A 377 -6.17 -8.47 19.46
C ASN A 377 -6.56 -7.42 20.49
N LEU A 378 -7.08 -6.27 20.08
CA LEU A 378 -7.60 -5.24 20.97
C LEU A 378 -8.83 -5.75 21.75
N LEU A 379 -9.72 -6.47 21.08
CA LEU A 379 -10.86 -7.12 21.72
C LEU A 379 -10.42 -8.24 22.65
N ARG A 380 -9.43 -9.07 22.27
CA ARG A 380 -8.85 -10.09 23.17
C ARG A 380 -8.24 -9.47 24.42
N HIS A 381 -7.58 -8.32 24.28
CA HIS A 381 -6.98 -7.61 25.39
C HIS A 381 -8.03 -7.12 26.41
N LYS A 382 -9.19 -6.63 25.95
CA LYS A 382 -10.26 -6.12 26.85
C LYS A 382 -11.30 -7.16 27.27
N TYR A 383 -11.60 -8.12 26.40
CA TYR A 383 -12.71 -9.08 26.52
C TYR A 383 -12.22 -10.53 26.32
N GLN A 384 -11.11 -10.90 26.95
CA GLN A 384 -10.38 -12.16 26.72
C GLN A 384 -11.26 -13.43 26.73
N GLN A 385 -12.30 -13.48 27.56
CA GLN A 385 -13.19 -14.64 27.67
C GLN A 385 -14.20 -14.79 26.51
N GLN A 386 -14.46 -13.73 25.74
CA GLN A 386 -15.46 -13.71 24.66
C GLN A 386 -14.87 -13.97 23.29
N ILE A 387 -13.57 -13.71 23.13
CA ILE A 387 -12.90 -13.79 21.85
C ILE A 387 -12.15 -15.11 21.76
N PRO A 388 -12.53 -16.01 20.82
CA PRO A 388 -11.85 -17.27 20.63
C PRO A 388 -10.37 -17.08 20.33
N SER A 389 -9.53 -18.02 20.74
CA SER A 389 -8.17 -18.13 20.25
C SER A 389 -8.15 -18.50 18.76
N PRO A 390 -7.12 -18.10 18.00
CA PRO A 390 -6.98 -18.46 16.59
C PRO A 390 -7.10 -19.96 16.30
N SER A 391 -6.61 -20.81 17.21
CA SER A 391 -6.65 -22.27 17.09
C SER A 391 -8.04 -22.89 17.26
N GLU A 392 -9.00 -22.15 17.83
CA GLU A 392 -10.37 -22.64 18.03
C GLU A 392 -11.22 -22.56 16.76
N TYR A 393 -10.78 -21.82 15.74
CA TYR A 393 -11.52 -21.73 14.48
C TYR A 393 -11.34 -23.01 13.66
N ALA A 394 -12.44 -23.76 13.51
CA ALA A 394 -12.48 -24.94 12.65
C ALA A 394 -12.10 -24.61 11.20
N ASP A 395 -11.51 -25.59 10.52
CA ASP A 395 -11.08 -25.48 9.12
C ASP A 395 -10.04 -24.38 8.86
N SER A 396 -9.43 -23.81 9.90
CA SER A 396 -8.33 -22.87 9.80
C SER A 396 -6.97 -23.58 9.80
N VAL A 397 -6.01 -23.00 9.08
CA VAL A 397 -4.63 -23.49 9.04
C VAL A 397 -3.94 -23.13 10.35
N ALA A 398 -3.23 -24.10 10.94
CA ALA A 398 -2.44 -23.87 12.14
C ALA A 398 -1.37 -22.79 11.91
N HIS A 399 -1.11 -21.98 12.93
CA HIS A 399 -0.17 -20.88 12.83
C HIS A 399 1.26 -21.33 12.53
N TYR A 400 1.92 -20.62 11.61
CA TYR A 400 3.36 -20.67 11.37
C TYR A 400 3.83 -19.30 10.86
N GLU A 401 5.14 -19.05 10.92
CA GLU A 401 5.74 -17.79 10.45
C GLU A 401 6.09 -17.89 8.95
N ILE A 402 5.74 -16.84 8.22
CA ILE A 402 6.00 -16.64 6.80
C ILE A 402 6.98 -15.48 6.64
N ASP A 403 8.00 -15.67 5.80
CA ASP A 403 8.90 -14.61 5.40
C ASP A 403 8.24 -13.67 4.38
N TYR A 404 7.54 -12.65 4.87
CA TYR A 404 6.84 -11.68 4.03
C TYR A 404 7.64 -10.40 3.73
N ALA A 405 8.79 -10.18 4.37
CA ALA A 405 9.52 -8.92 4.17
C ALA A 405 10.29 -8.91 2.85
N LEU A 406 10.21 -7.80 2.12
CA LEU A 406 11.01 -7.61 0.93
C LEU A 406 12.49 -7.52 1.29
N LYS A 407 13.28 -8.44 0.74
CA LYS A 407 14.72 -8.51 0.96
C LYS A 407 15.43 -7.30 0.35
N ALA A 408 16.51 -6.87 0.99
CA ALA A 408 17.36 -5.82 0.49
C ALA A 408 17.90 -6.16 -0.92
N ARG A 409 17.89 -5.19 -1.82
CA ARG A 409 18.45 -5.32 -3.18
C ARG A 409 19.23 -4.05 -3.51
N GLY A 410 20.42 -4.21 -4.10
CA GLY A 410 21.25 -3.07 -4.52
C GLY A 410 21.62 -2.11 -3.39
N GLY A 411 21.91 -2.62 -2.19
CA GLY A 411 22.24 -1.79 -1.02
C GLY A 411 21.05 -1.07 -0.35
N HIS A 412 19.84 -1.23 -0.88
CA HIS A 412 18.63 -0.62 -0.31
C HIS A 412 17.76 -1.68 0.39
N ASP A 413 17.58 -1.53 1.70
CA ASP A 413 16.65 -2.34 2.49
C ASP A 413 15.26 -1.70 2.49
N PHE A 414 14.37 -2.22 1.63
CA PHE A 414 13.01 -1.68 1.46
C PHE A 414 12.11 -1.99 2.68
N PHE A 415 12.39 -3.07 3.42
CA PHE A 415 11.67 -3.38 4.65
C PHE A 415 12.02 -2.38 5.74
N LYS A 416 13.31 -2.17 6.02
CA LYS A 416 13.75 -1.20 7.04
C LYS A 416 13.32 0.24 6.70
N THR A 417 13.43 0.64 5.45
CA THR A 417 13.18 2.03 5.04
C THR A 417 11.71 2.36 4.82
N LYS A 418 10.87 1.39 4.42
CA LYS A 418 9.47 1.64 4.03
C LYS A 418 8.47 0.61 4.56
N HIS A 419 8.90 -0.33 5.39
CA HIS A 419 8.10 -1.48 5.80
C HIS A 419 7.53 -2.23 4.58
N GLY A 420 8.45 -2.50 3.64
CA GLY A 420 8.22 -3.19 2.39
C GLY A 420 7.86 -4.66 2.52
N VAL A 421 6.69 -5.07 2.06
CA VAL A 421 6.20 -6.45 2.19
C VAL A 421 5.83 -7.07 0.84
N GLU A 422 5.92 -8.40 0.74
CA GLU A 422 5.27 -9.19 -0.31
C GLU A 422 3.79 -9.32 0.07
N GLN A 423 2.88 -8.94 -0.84
CA GLN A 423 1.47 -8.73 -0.49
C GLN A 423 0.82 -10.03 -0.01
N GLU A 424 0.99 -11.12 -0.75
CA GLU A 424 0.28 -12.36 -0.44
C GLU A 424 0.79 -12.97 0.86
N SER A 425 2.11 -13.06 1.00
CA SER A 425 2.79 -13.62 2.17
C SER A 425 2.41 -12.84 3.43
N TYR A 426 2.35 -11.51 3.34
CA TYR A 426 1.92 -10.67 4.45
C TYR A 426 0.43 -10.83 4.76
N ALA A 427 -0.44 -10.78 3.76
CA ALA A 427 -1.87 -11.00 3.93
C ALA A 427 -2.17 -12.37 4.57
N TYR A 428 -1.47 -13.40 4.10
CA TYR A 428 -1.60 -14.76 4.62
C TYR A 428 -1.06 -14.86 6.06
N GLN A 429 0.06 -14.21 6.39
CA GLN A 429 0.54 -14.15 7.78
C GLN A 429 -0.50 -13.52 8.70
N LEU A 430 -1.08 -12.38 8.32
CA LEU A 430 -2.14 -11.74 9.12
C LEU A 430 -3.35 -12.68 9.30
N ALA A 431 -3.71 -13.42 8.25
CA ALA A 431 -4.80 -14.39 8.31
C ALA A 431 -4.47 -15.59 9.22
N LEU A 432 -3.22 -16.08 9.23
CA LEU A 432 -2.76 -17.11 10.16
C LEU A 432 -2.83 -16.63 11.61
N ASP A 433 -2.36 -15.41 11.89
CA ASP A 433 -2.34 -14.81 13.23
C ASP A 433 -3.75 -14.71 13.85
N MET A 434 -4.80 -14.61 13.03
CA MET A 434 -6.19 -14.50 13.49
C MET A 434 -7.05 -15.76 13.26
N GLY A 435 -6.51 -16.83 12.64
CA GLY A 435 -7.27 -18.05 12.33
C GLY A 435 -8.25 -17.92 11.14
N ALA A 436 -7.95 -17.02 10.19
CA ALA A 436 -8.78 -16.75 9.01
C ALA A 436 -8.28 -17.45 7.72
N ALA A 437 -7.14 -18.12 7.76
CA ALA A 437 -6.61 -18.86 6.62
C ALA A 437 -7.30 -20.23 6.47
N PRO A 438 -8.06 -20.50 5.38
CA PRO A 438 -8.78 -21.77 5.23
C PRO A 438 -7.84 -22.93 4.84
N THR A 439 -8.13 -24.12 5.35
CA THR A 439 -7.40 -25.35 5.00
C THR A 439 -7.68 -25.79 3.56
N PHE A 440 -6.73 -26.53 2.99
CA PHE A 440 -6.89 -27.20 1.70
C PHE A 440 -8.13 -28.11 1.67
N THR A 441 -8.35 -28.90 2.73
CA THR A 441 -9.47 -29.83 2.85
C THR A 441 -10.82 -29.10 2.81
N PHE A 442 -10.92 -27.97 3.50
CA PHE A 442 -12.09 -27.10 3.43
C PHE A 442 -12.29 -26.58 2.01
N MET A 443 -11.26 -25.98 1.41
CA MET A 443 -11.36 -25.38 0.07
C MET A 443 -11.76 -26.39 -1.01
N ARG A 444 -11.28 -27.64 -0.93
CA ARG A 444 -11.65 -28.71 -1.87
C ARG A 444 -13.15 -29.01 -1.87
N ARG A 445 -13.83 -28.82 -0.73
CA ARG A 445 -15.28 -29.06 -0.59
C ARG A 445 -16.12 -27.91 -1.15
N GLN A 446 -15.53 -26.74 -1.40
CA GLN A 446 -16.22 -25.54 -1.87
C GLN A 446 -16.46 -25.50 -3.39
N GLY A 447 -16.20 -26.61 -4.09
CA GLY A 447 -16.40 -26.75 -5.53
C GLY A 447 -15.25 -26.17 -6.36
N PHE A 448 -15.18 -26.62 -7.62
CA PHE A 448 -14.03 -26.39 -8.49
C PHE A 448 -13.68 -24.90 -8.68
N LYS A 449 -14.68 -24.04 -8.91
CA LYS A 449 -14.44 -22.60 -9.13
C LYS A 449 -13.79 -21.94 -7.91
N ALA A 450 -14.33 -22.15 -6.72
CA ALA A 450 -13.78 -21.56 -5.50
C ALA A 450 -12.38 -22.10 -5.20
N PHE A 451 -12.17 -23.41 -5.38
CA PHE A 451 -10.88 -24.05 -5.20
C PHE A 451 -9.82 -23.49 -6.16
N LEU A 452 -10.14 -23.38 -7.45
CA LEU A 452 -9.20 -22.84 -8.44
C LEU A 452 -8.91 -21.36 -8.19
N THR A 453 -9.92 -20.56 -7.84
CA THR A 453 -9.71 -19.15 -7.48
C THR A 453 -8.82 -19.01 -6.25
N TRP A 454 -8.98 -19.86 -5.23
CA TRP A 454 -8.10 -19.85 -4.06
C TRP A 454 -6.66 -20.25 -4.40
N ALA A 455 -6.48 -21.27 -5.22
CA ALA A 455 -5.16 -21.79 -5.60
C ALA A 455 -4.40 -20.83 -6.53
N MET A 456 -5.11 -20.14 -7.44
CA MET A 456 -4.51 -19.32 -8.49
C MET A 456 -4.60 -17.81 -8.25
N GLY A 457 -5.63 -17.38 -7.53
CA GLY A 457 -5.89 -15.99 -7.20
C GLY A 457 -5.26 -15.63 -5.86
N SER A 458 -3.94 -15.80 -5.74
CA SER A 458 -3.22 -15.58 -4.48
C SER A 458 -3.57 -14.21 -3.89
N ASN A 459 -3.54 -13.14 -4.67
CA ASN A 459 -3.75 -11.79 -4.16
C ASN A 459 -5.21 -11.41 -3.79
N PHE A 460 -6.17 -12.34 -3.77
CA PHE A 460 -7.56 -12.04 -3.43
C PHE A 460 -7.88 -12.34 -1.97
N ASN A 461 -8.08 -11.28 -1.17
CA ASN A 461 -8.30 -11.41 0.27
C ASN A 461 -9.71 -11.92 0.65
N SER A 462 -10.67 -12.01 -0.29
CA SER A 462 -12.00 -12.58 -0.03
C SER A 462 -11.95 -14.00 0.53
N LYS A 463 -10.90 -14.77 0.21
CA LYS A 463 -10.68 -16.12 0.75
C LYS A 463 -10.53 -16.15 2.28
N PHE A 464 -10.02 -15.08 2.89
CA PHE A 464 -9.86 -14.94 4.34
C PHE A 464 -11.16 -14.55 5.05
N ARG A 465 -12.29 -14.49 4.32
CA ARG A 465 -13.64 -14.34 4.88
C ARG A 465 -14.38 -15.68 4.95
N LEU A 466 -13.75 -16.80 4.56
CA LEU A 466 -14.39 -18.12 4.54
C LEU A 466 -14.41 -18.80 5.91
N VAL A 467 -13.40 -18.55 6.74
CA VAL A 467 -13.25 -19.06 8.11
C VAL A 467 -12.80 -17.93 9.03
N GLY A 468 -12.74 -18.19 10.35
CA GLY A 468 -12.18 -17.23 11.31
C GLY A 468 -13.16 -16.18 11.87
N PRO A 469 -12.63 -15.11 12.51
CA PRO A 469 -13.38 -14.22 13.39
C PRO A 469 -14.52 -13.42 12.73
N TRP A 470 -14.36 -13.03 11.46
CA TRP A 470 -15.38 -12.30 10.69
C TRP A 470 -15.85 -13.07 9.46
N LYS A 471 -16.15 -14.36 9.66
CA LYS A 471 -16.62 -15.25 8.60
C LYS A 471 -17.84 -14.68 7.86
N TRP A 472 -17.76 -14.63 6.53
CA TRP A 472 -18.82 -14.24 5.59
C TRP A 472 -18.81 -15.19 4.38
N GLU A 473 -18.98 -16.48 4.65
CA GLU A 473 -18.75 -17.56 3.69
C GLU A 473 -19.57 -17.43 2.40
N LYS A 474 -20.89 -17.19 2.50
CA LYS A 474 -21.76 -17.11 1.32
C LYS A 474 -21.30 -16.03 0.33
N GLY A 475 -21.13 -14.81 0.81
CA GLY A 475 -20.74 -13.70 -0.06
C GLY A 475 -19.31 -13.82 -0.58
N ALA A 476 -18.38 -14.31 0.25
CA ALA A 476 -17.01 -14.59 -0.18
C ALA A 476 -16.97 -15.65 -1.29
N LEU A 477 -17.73 -16.73 -1.17
CA LEU A 477 -17.84 -17.77 -2.19
C LEU A 477 -18.47 -17.25 -3.48
N ASP A 478 -19.50 -16.40 -3.39
CA ASP A 478 -20.15 -15.80 -4.56
C ASP A 478 -19.15 -14.94 -5.36
N ILE A 479 -18.34 -14.13 -4.68
CA ILE A 479 -17.26 -13.33 -5.30
C ILE A 479 -16.19 -14.23 -5.91
N MET A 480 -15.73 -15.23 -5.16
CA MET A 480 -14.66 -16.13 -5.60
C MET A 480 -15.06 -17.02 -6.77
N ARG A 481 -16.31 -17.47 -6.83
CA ARG A 481 -16.85 -18.31 -7.92
C ARG A 481 -17.32 -17.49 -9.12
N GLY A 482 -17.52 -16.18 -8.94
CA GLY A 482 -17.92 -15.21 -9.96
C GLY A 482 -16.71 -14.45 -10.51
N GLU A 483 -16.66 -13.14 -10.21
CA GLU A 483 -15.70 -12.21 -10.84
C GLU A 483 -14.24 -12.63 -10.70
N LEU A 484 -13.82 -13.17 -9.55
CA LEU A 484 -12.43 -13.53 -9.34
C LEU A 484 -12.04 -14.80 -10.10
N PHE A 485 -12.99 -15.72 -10.28
CA PHE A 485 -12.79 -16.89 -11.14
C PHE A 485 -12.61 -16.46 -12.60
N ASP A 486 -13.37 -15.47 -13.05
CA ASP A 486 -13.24 -14.95 -14.41
C ASP A 486 -11.86 -14.31 -14.64
N VAL A 487 -11.33 -13.60 -13.64
CA VAL A 487 -9.95 -13.06 -13.69
C VAL A 487 -8.92 -14.19 -13.79
N VAL A 488 -9.02 -15.20 -12.91
CA VAL A 488 -8.10 -16.37 -12.93
C VAL A 488 -8.17 -17.12 -14.26
N LYS A 489 -9.36 -17.24 -14.85
CA LYS A 489 -9.54 -17.91 -16.15
C LYS A 489 -8.81 -17.19 -17.28
N GLN A 490 -8.73 -15.85 -17.23
CA GLN A 490 -8.11 -15.04 -18.27
C GLN A 490 -6.58 -15.14 -18.31
N THR A 491 -5.92 -15.47 -17.20
CA THR A 491 -4.44 -15.52 -17.10
C THR A 491 -3.80 -16.73 -17.79
N GLY A 492 -4.40 -17.25 -18.87
CA GLY A 492 -3.89 -18.40 -19.63
C GLY A 492 -4.22 -19.77 -19.04
N GLY A 493 -5.05 -19.82 -18.00
CA GLY A 493 -5.61 -21.05 -17.42
C GLY A 493 -4.58 -22.15 -17.13
N GLY A 494 -4.79 -23.34 -17.68
CA GLY A 494 -4.02 -24.56 -17.39
C GLY A 494 -2.53 -24.48 -17.76
N VAL A 495 -2.15 -23.71 -18.77
CA VAL A 495 -0.72 -23.55 -19.14
C VAL A 495 0.01 -22.76 -18.08
N PHE A 496 -0.55 -21.62 -17.65
CA PHE A 496 0.02 -20.82 -16.57
C PHE A 496 0.04 -21.59 -15.25
N PHE A 497 -1.05 -22.29 -14.92
CA PHE A 497 -1.11 -23.20 -13.77
C PHE A 497 -0.03 -24.27 -13.83
N THR A 498 0.20 -24.88 -14.99
CA THR A 498 1.20 -25.95 -15.13
C THR A 498 2.61 -25.40 -14.98
N THR A 499 2.94 -24.29 -15.65
CA THR A 499 4.31 -23.77 -15.68
C THR A 499 4.69 -22.96 -14.45
N TYR A 500 3.78 -22.19 -13.86
CA TYR A 500 4.07 -21.30 -12.73
C TYR A 500 3.61 -21.85 -11.38
N THR A 501 2.77 -22.89 -11.35
CA THR A 501 2.26 -23.47 -10.09
C THR A 501 2.66 -24.93 -9.96
N LEU A 502 2.18 -25.82 -10.84
CA LEU A 502 2.47 -27.25 -10.73
C LEU A 502 3.95 -27.55 -10.89
N LEU A 503 4.63 -26.98 -11.88
CA LEU A 503 6.05 -27.24 -12.09
C LEU A 503 6.91 -26.79 -10.90
N PRO A 504 6.78 -25.56 -10.36
CA PRO A 504 7.46 -25.18 -9.12
C PRO A 504 7.06 -26.03 -7.93
N ILE A 505 5.78 -26.39 -7.76
CA ILE A 505 5.34 -27.28 -6.66
C ILE A 505 5.97 -28.66 -6.79
N ILE A 506 6.06 -29.22 -8.00
CA ILE A 506 6.68 -30.52 -8.24
C ILE A 506 8.18 -30.41 -7.91
N VAL A 507 8.87 -29.41 -8.46
CA VAL A 507 10.31 -29.24 -8.25
C VAL A 507 10.64 -28.93 -6.78
N LEU A 508 10.04 -27.89 -6.21
CA LEU A 508 10.28 -27.44 -4.83
C LEU A 508 9.66 -28.37 -3.80
N GLY A 509 8.50 -28.96 -4.10
CA GLY A 509 7.82 -29.92 -3.22
C GLY A 509 8.57 -31.24 -3.15
N VAL A 510 9.10 -31.77 -4.27
CA VAL A 510 10.01 -32.92 -4.24
C VAL A 510 11.25 -32.60 -3.43
N LEU A 511 11.86 -31.43 -3.62
CA LEU A 511 13.00 -31.00 -2.80
C LEU A 511 12.65 -30.94 -1.30
N THR A 512 11.47 -30.40 -0.97
CA THR A 512 10.99 -30.32 0.42
C THR A 512 10.77 -31.70 1.03
N ILE A 513 10.17 -32.64 0.28
CA ILE A 513 9.98 -34.03 0.72
C ILE A 513 11.34 -34.71 0.95
N VAL A 514 12.30 -34.52 0.05
CA VAL A 514 13.67 -35.06 0.21
C VAL A 514 14.33 -34.50 1.47
N LEU A 515 14.25 -33.19 1.69
CA LEU A 515 14.80 -32.56 2.90
C LEU A 515 14.15 -33.11 4.18
N HIS A 516 12.83 -33.30 4.19
CA HIS A 516 12.11 -33.88 5.33
C HIS A 516 12.45 -35.36 5.53
N MET A 517 12.65 -36.15 4.46
CA MET A 517 13.11 -37.53 4.58
C MET A 517 14.51 -37.59 5.19
N ILE A 518 15.46 -36.78 4.70
CA ILE A 518 16.83 -36.71 5.25
C ILE A 518 16.80 -36.30 6.72
N ALA A 519 16.02 -35.27 7.06
CA ALA A 519 15.86 -34.82 8.45
C ALA A 519 15.23 -35.90 9.34
N GLY A 520 14.26 -36.65 8.82
CA GLY A 520 13.64 -37.79 9.51
C GLY A 520 14.67 -38.90 9.83
N VAL A 521 15.51 -39.26 8.85
CA VAL A 521 16.59 -40.25 9.05
C VAL A 521 17.60 -39.75 10.09
N LEU A 522 18.02 -38.49 10.01
CA LEU A 522 18.94 -37.89 10.99
C LEU A 522 18.36 -37.91 12.41
N ARG A 523 17.06 -37.63 12.58
CA ARG A 523 16.38 -37.74 13.88
C ARG A 523 16.38 -39.17 14.42
N LEU A 524 16.12 -40.17 13.56
CA LEU A 524 16.17 -41.58 13.94
C LEU A 524 17.58 -42.02 14.38
N MET A 525 18.63 -41.39 13.85
CA MET A 525 20.02 -41.60 14.25
C MET A 525 20.43 -40.80 15.51
N GLY A 526 19.51 -40.10 16.18
CA GLY A 526 19.79 -39.25 17.34
C GLY A 526 20.48 -37.93 17.01
N MET A 527 20.56 -37.54 15.74
CA MET A 527 21.28 -36.35 15.25
C MET A 527 20.35 -35.15 15.07
N GLU A 528 19.66 -34.76 16.14
CA GLU A 528 18.56 -33.80 16.10
C GLU A 528 18.98 -32.40 15.62
N GLU A 529 20.15 -31.92 16.03
CA GLU A 529 20.70 -30.63 15.59
C GLU A 529 21.01 -30.61 14.08
N ARG A 530 21.57 -31.70 13.53
CA ARG A 530 21.81 -31.77 12.07
C ARG A 530 20.50 -31.83 11.29
N ALA A 531 19.47 -32.48 11.83
CA ALA A 531 18.15 -32.49 11.22
C ALA A 531 17.53 -31.08 11.16
N LYS A 532 17.71 -30.26 12.20
CA LYS A 532 17.27 -28.84 12.20
C LYS A 532 18.03 -28.01 11.17
N VAL A 533 19.34 -28.21 11.03
CA VAL A 533 20.16 -27.53 10.00
C VAL A 533 19.67 -27.88 8.59
N VAL A 534 19.41 -29.15 8.30
CA VAL A 534 18.93 -29.60 6.98
C VAL A 534 17.60 -28.95 6.58
N LEU A 535 16.69 -28.77 7.54
CA LEU A 535 15.40 -28.10 7.30
C LEU A 535 15.50 -26.57 7.29
N GLY A 536 16.68 -26.00 7.57
CA GLY A 536 16.83 -24.57 7.79
C GLY A 536 16.06 -24.04 9.00
N SER A 537 15.48 -24.92 9.82
CA SER A 537 14.57 -24.58 10.91
C SER A 537 15.27 -24.01 12.16
N GLY A 538 16.61 -23.88 12.11
CA GLY A 538 17.40 -23.20 13.15
C GLY A 538 17.77 -21.74 12.82
N ASN A 539 17.56 -21.29 11.57
CA ASN A 539 18.06 -19.98 11.09
C ASN A 539 17.01 -19.13 10.38
N VAL A 540 15.73 -19.52 10.36
CA VAL A 540 14.67 -18.56 10.03
C VAL A 540 14.58 -17.65 11.25
N PRO A 541 15.11 -16.40 11.20
CA PRO A 541 15.05 -15.55 12.37
C PRO A 541 13.56 -15.36 12.66
N ARG A 542 13.11 -15.65 13.88
CA ARG A 542 11.89 -15.02 14.37
C ARG A 542 12.18 -13.53 14.32
N ARG A 543 11.72 -12.88 13.25
CA ARG A 543 11.99 -11.45 13.05
C ARG A 543 11.37 -10.60 14.16
N GLU A 544 10.46 -11.18 14.93
CA GLU A 544 9.77 -10.57 16.06
C GLU A 544 10.12 -11.27 17.40
N GLY A 545 11.42 -11.52 17.64
CA GLY A 545 11.97 -11.92 18.94
C GLY A 545 11.89 -13.41 19.26
N ASP A 546 12.90 -13.92 19.97
CA ASP A 546 13.02 -15.33 20.40
C ASP A 546 12.51 -15.59 21.83
N ASP A 547 11.90 -14.60 22.49
CA ASP A 547 11.43 -14.72 23.88
C ASP A 547 9.90 -14.89 23.99
#